data_AF-A0A810DXH8-F1
#
_entry.id   AF-A0A810DXH8-F1
#
_cell.length_a   1.000
_cell.length_b   1.000
_cell.length_c   1.000
_cell.angle_alpha   90.00
_cell.angle_beta   90.00
_cell.angle_gamma   90.00
#
_symmetry.space_group_name_H-M   'P 1'
#
loop_
_entity.id
_entity.type
_entity.pdbx_description
1 polymer ?
#
loop_
_entity_poly.entity_id
_entity_poly.type
_entity_poly.pdbx_seq_one_letter_code
_entity_poly.pdbx_strand_id
1 'polypeptide(L)'
;MAKEMFELFPIMQQLHEMLYYLNEALSLEEAEPIHKDLQAVLEQTEYLTNLDPSSILELNVPAHRAIVNDLLLQTSERVRAKATPRHNQNQKAKTKVRKGSDFIGANLRGADLRGANLRGALLIASDLRDADMRVTDLIGADFRDANLSGADLTGSIFLTQAQVNSAKGDIHTKLPPTLSIPDHWIKNDSQNLSHNGGSSRF
;
A
#
# COMPACT_ATOMS: atom_id res chain seq x y z
N MET A 1 -6.94 12.93 -30.89
CA MET A 1 -7.04 11.45 -30.80
C MET A 1 -5.82 10.79 -30.17
N ALA A 2 -4.77 10.33 -30.86
CA ALA A 2 -3.69 9.55 -30.19
C ALA A 2 -2.89 10.34 -29.14
N LYS A 3 -2.51 11.59 -29.43
CA LYS A 3 -1.77 12.46 -28.50
C LYS A 3 -2.60 12.85 -27.26
N GLU A 4 -3.87 13.14 -27.50
CA GLU A 4 -4.85 13.51 -26.47
C GLU A 4 -5.12 12.34 -25.51
N MET A 5 -5.31 11.12 -26.02
CA MET A 5 -5.45 9.93 -25.17
C MET A 5 -4.19 9.64 -24.34
N PHE A 6 -3.00 9.92 -24.89
CA PHE A 6 -1.74 9.78 -24.16
C PHE A 6 -1.60 10.79 -23.00
N GLU A 7 -2.06 12.03 -23.20
CA GLU A 7 -2.02 13.08 -22.17
C GLU A 7 -3.10 12.88 -21.08
N LEU A 8 -4.25 12.30 -21.44
CA LEU A 8 -5.34 11.99 -20.50
C LEU A 8 -5.05 10.82 -19.57
N PHE A 9 -4.39 9.78 -20.09
CA PHE A 9 -4.24 8.52 -19.36
C PHE A 9 -3.62 8.71 -17.97
N PRO A 10 -2.53 9.47 -17.77
CA PRO A 10 -1.98 9.71 -16.44
C PRO A 10 -2.94 10.44 -15.49
N ILE A 11 -3.79 11.33 -16.00
CA ILE A 11 -4.79 12.04 -15.19
C ILE A 11 -5.87 11.07 -14.75
N MET A 12 -6.41 10.28 -15.68
CA MET A 12 -7.41 9.26 -15.38
C MET A 12 -6.89 8.20 -14.42
N GLN A 13 -5.65 7.75 -14.60
CA GLN A 13 -5.00 6.83 -13.66
C GLN A 13 -4.95 7.43 -12.25
N GLN A 14 -4.56 8.69 -12.11
CA GLN A 14 -4.51 9.38 -10.83
C GLN A 14 -5.91 9.52 -10.19
N LEU A 15 -6.95 9.82 -10.97
CA LEU A 15 -8.33 9.90 -10.47
C LEU A 15 -8.84 8.52 -10.01
N HIS A 16 -8.65 7.48 -10.80
CA HIS A 16 -9.05 6.12 -10.44
C HIS A 16 -8.29 5.56 -9.24
N GLU A 17 -7.02 5.91 -9.09
CA GLU A 17 -6.25 5.59 -7.89
C GLU A 17 -6.84 6.27 -6.64
N MET A 18 -7.25 7.54 -6.75
CA MET A 18 -7.94 8.22 -5.64
C MET A 18 -9.30 7.59 -5.33
N LEU A 19 -10.08 7.20 -6.35
CA LEU A 19 -11.33 6.46 -6.16
C LEU A 19 -11.11 5.14 -5.44
N TYR A 20 -10.06 4.41 -5.78
CA TYR A 20 -9.71 3.17 -5.10
C TYR A 20 -9.45 3.41 -3.60
N TYR A 21 -8.60 4.38 -3.25
CA TYR A 21 -8.31 4.68 -1.85
C TYR A 21 -9.53 5.20 -1.07
N LEU A 22 -10.40 6.00 -1.71
CA LEU A 22 -11.62 6.51 -1.07
C LEU A 22 -12.62 5.37 -0.81
N ASN A 23 -12.80 4.44 -1.75
CA ASN A 23 -13.64 3.27 -1.55
C ASN A 23 -13.11 2.36 -0.44
N GLU A 24 -11.79 2.12 -0.41
CA GLU A 24 -11.18 1.37 0.70
C GLU A 24 -11.43 2.10 2.03
N ALA A 25 -11.21 3.41 2.10
CA ALA A 25 -11.46 4.19 3.31
C ALA A 25 -12.91 4.08 3.80
N LEU A 26 -13.90 4.07 2.89
CA LEU A 26 -15.31 3.92 3.23
C LEU A 26 -15.67 2.51 3.73
N SER A 27 -14.91 1.49 3.33
CA SER A 27 -15.09 0.12 3.83
C SER A 27 -14.55 -0.10 5.25
N LEU A 28 -13.77 0.83 5.78
CA LEU A 28 -13.16 0.74 7.10
C LEU A 28 -14.10 1.29 8.17
N GLU A 29 -14.42 0.47 9.16
CA GLU A 29 -15.25 0.86 10.32
C GLU A 29 -14.62 2.01 11.10
N GLU A 30 -13.28 2.05 11.22
CA GLU A 30 -12.57 3.12 11.90
C GLU A 30 -12.77 4.50 11.28
N ALA A 31 -13.14 4.55 9.99
CA ALA A 31 -13.36 5.79 9.26
C ALA A 31 -14.80 6.31 9.36
N GLU A 32 -15.72 5.58 10.01
CA GLU A 32 -17.14 5.96 10.15
C GLU A 32 -17.35 7.45 10.49
N PRO A 33 -16.61 8.05 11.45
CA PRO A 33 -16.82 9.46 11.82
C PRO A 33 -16.59 10.48 10.70
N ILE A 34 -15.91 10.10 9.62
CA ILE A 34 -15.62 10.95 8.46
C ILE A 34 -16.21 10.41 7.15
N HIS A 35 -17.07 9.39 7.21
CA HIS A 35 -17.67 8.77 6.01
C HIS A 35 -18.44 9.77 5.15
N LYS A 36 -19.13 10.75 5.75
CA LYS A 36 -19.85 11.78 4.99
C LYS A 36 -18.92 12.59 4.10
N ASP A 37 -17.76 12.98 4.63
CA ASP A 37 -16.78 13.77 3.89
C ASP A 37 -16.07 12.90 2.83
N LEU A 38 -15.77 11.65 3.16
CA LEU A 38 -15.25 10.66 2.21
C LEU A 38 -16.21 10.41 1.04
N GLN A 39 -17.51 10.26 1.31
CA GLN A 39 -18.56 10.10 0.29
C GLN A 39 -18.65 11.32 -0.62
N ALA A 40 -18.68 12.53 -0.05
CA ALA A 40 -18.74 13.75 -0.84
C ALA A 40 -17.53 13.89 -1.79
N VAL A 41 -16.33 13.57 -1.30
CA VAL A 41 -15.11 13.61 -2.14
C VAL A 41 -15.06 12.45 -3.13
N LEU A 42 -15.60 11.28 -2.80
CA LEU A 42 -15.75 10.15 -3.74
C LEU A 42 -16.65 10.57 -4.91
N GLU A 43 -17.86 11.05 -4.63
CA GLU A 43 -18.82 11.51 -5.65
C GLU A 43 -18.22 12.61 -6.53
N GLN A 44 -17.50 13.57 -5.92
CA GLN A 44 -16.78 14.60 -6.67
C GLN A 44 -15.71 13.97 -7.58
N THR A 45 -14.92 13.03 -7.07
CA THR A 45 -13.87 12.36 -7.85
C THR A 45 -14.47 11.55 -9.01
N GLU A 46 -15.60 10.87 -8.79
CA GLU A 46 -16.33 10.14 -9.83
C GLU A 46 -16.84 11.10 -10.90
N TYR A 47 -17.39 12.24 -10.49
CA TYR A 47 -17.79 13.29 -11.43
C TYR A 47 -16.60 13.74 -12.31
N LEU A 48 -15.42 13.96 -11.72
CA LEU A 48 -14.22 14.34 -12.48
C LEU A 48 -13.81 13.29 -13.52
N THR A 49 -14.01 11.99 -13.25
CA THR A 49 -13.72 10.92 -14.23
C THR A 49 -14.67 10.86 -15.41
N ASN A 50 -15.85 11.47 -15.28
CA ASN A 50 -16.91 11.48 -16.31
C ASN A 50 -16.92 12.77 -17.15
N LEU A 51 -15.99 13.69 -16.89
CA LEU A 51 -15.83 14.89 -17.69
C LEU A 51 -15.39 14.55 -19.12
N ASP A 52 -15.63 15.47 -20.04
CA ASP A 52 -15.11 15.33 -21.40
C ASP A 52 -13.57 15.47 -21.41
N PRO A 53 -12.88 14.91 -22.42
CA PRO A 53 -11.43 14.99 -22.58
C PRO A 53 -10.82 16.38 -22.37
N SER A 54 -11.42 17.44 -22.93
CA SER A 54 -10.83 18.78 -22.84
C SER A 54 -10.88 19.32 -21.42
N SER A 55 -12.00 19.10 -20.73
CA SER A 55 -12.14 19.45 -19.31
C SER A 55 -11.19 18.66 -18.41
N ILE A 56 -10.93 17.38 -18.69
CA ILE A 56 -9.99 16.56 -17.91
C ILE A 56 -8.57 17.11 -17.99
N LEU A 57 -8.13 17.56 -19.17
CA LEU A 57 -6.79 18.11 -19.39
C LEU A 57 -6.56 19.42 -18.62
N GLU A 58 -7.62 20.16 -18.31
CA GLU A 58 -7.57 21.42 -17.58
C GLU A 58 -7.68 21.25 -16.05
N LEU A 59 -7.85 20.01 -15.56
CA LEU A 59 -8.01 19.75 -14.13
C LEU A 59 -6.77 20.12 -13.33
N ASN A 60 -7.00 20.79 -12.20
CA ASN A 60 -6.00 20.91 -11.14
C ASN A 60 -5.98 19.64 -10.28
N VAL A 61 -5.42 18.57 -10.85
CA VAL A 61 -5.28 17.27 -10.17
C VAL A 61 -4.51 17.39 -8.85
N PRO A 62 -3.42 18.17 -8.73
CA PRO A 62 -2.73 18.34 -7.44
C PRO A 62 -3.61 18.92 -6.33
N ALA A 63 -4.47 19.91 -6.65
CA ALA A 63 -5.38 20.48 -5.67
C ALA A 63 -6.44 19.46 -5.21
N HIS A 64 -7.02 18.71 -6.16
CA HIS A 64 -7.97 17.65 -5.82
C HIS A 64 -7.33 16.55 -4.97
N ARG A 65 -6.10 16.13 -5.34
CA ARG A 65 -5.31 15.16 -4.57
C ARG A 65 -5.04 15.64 -3.15
N ALA A 66 -4.81 16.92 -2.93
CA ALA A 66 -4.56 17.45 -1.59
C ALA A 66 -5.79 17.26 -0.69
N ILE A 67 -7.00 17.50 -1.22
CA ILE A 67 -8.28 17.28 -0.51
C ILE A 67 -8.43 15.80 -0.15
N VAL A 68 -8.28 14.92 -1.15
CA VAL A 68 -8.35 13.46 -0.94
C VAL A 68 -7.32 13.01 0.10
N ASN A 69 -6.07 13.46 -0.03
CA ASN A 69 -4.98 13.04 0.86
C ASN A 69 -5.20 13.47 2.32
N ASP A 70 -5.86 14.59 2.58
CA ASP A 70 -6.21 15.00 3.95
C ASP A 70 -7.14 13.97 4.61
N LEU A 71 -8.21 13.58 3.92
CA LEU A 71 -9.14 12.56 4.41
C LEU A 71 -8.47 11.20 4.58
N LEU A 72 -7.64 10.78 3.63
CA LEU A 72 -6.91 9.51 3.72
C LEU A 72 -5.90 9.52 4.89
N LEU A 73 -5.31 10.67 5.22
CA LEU A 73 -4.46 10.80 6.40
C LEU A 73 -5.29 10.65 7.68
N GLN A 74 -6.46 11.28 7.77
CA GLN A 74 -7.37 11.11 8.91
C GLN A 74 -7.82 9.66 9.08
N THR A 75 -8.20 8.97 7.99
CA THR A 75 -8.52 7.54 7.98
C THR A 75 -7.35 6.73 8.53
N SER A 76 -6.14 7.00 8.01
CA SER A 76 -4.92 6.31 8.40
C SER A 76 -4.62 6.43 9.89
N GLU A 77 -4.71 7.63 10.47
CA GLU A 77 -4.49 7.80 11.90
C GLU A 77 -5.53 7.04 12.75
N ARG A 78 -6.80 6.99 12.31
CA ARG A 78 -7.86 6.26 13.02
C ARG A 78 -7.61 4.74 13.04
N VAL A 79 -7.25 4.17 11.89
CA VAL A 79 -6.93 2.75 11.75
C VAL A 79 -5.71 2.38 12.60
N ARG A 80 -4.65 3.19 12.53
CA ARG A 80 -3.39 2.91 13.24
C ARG A 80 -3.44 3.22 14.74
N ALA A 81 -4.38 4.05 15.20
CA ALA A 81 -4.56 4.34 16.62
C ALA A 81 -4.88 3.08 17.46
N LYS A 82 -5.52 2.06 16.87
CA LYS A 82 -5.79 0.78 17.53
C LYS A 82 -4.58 -0.15 17.57
N ALA A 83 -3.66 -0.01 16.61
CA ALA A 83 -2.47 -0.86 16.47
C ALA A 83 -1.26 -0.39 17.29
N THR A 84 -1.28 0.86 17.76
CA THR A 84 -0.23 1.39 18.65
C THR A 84 -0.56 1.11 20.11
N PRO A 85 0.25 0.32 20.85
CA PRO A 85 0.01 0.12 22.27
C PRO A 85 0.18 1.47 23.02
N ARG A 86 -0.83 1.86 23.81
CA ARG A 86 -0.83 3.08 24.64
C ARG A 86 0.25 3.11 25.75
N HIS A 87 1.03 2.06 25.93
CA HIS A 87 2.08 1.99 26.93
C HIS A 87 3.21 1.09 26.44
N ASN A 88 4.40 1.66 26.21
CA ASN A 88 5.67 1.02 26.55
C ASN A 88 6.82 2.00 26.29
N GLN A 89 7.27 2.65 27.35
CA GLN A 89 8.47 3.51 27.38
C GLN A 89 9.78 2.71 27.20
N ASN A 90 9.73 1.38 27.06
CA ASN A 90 10.90 0.49 27.02
C ASN A 90 10.85 -0.50 25.84
N GLN A 91 10.81 -0.02 24.59
CA GLN A 91 11.05 -0.89 23.43
C GLN A 91 12.34 -0.49 22.70
N LYS A 92 13.31 -1.41 22.76
CA LYS A 92 14.50 -1.44 21.91
C LYS A 92 14.13 -1.07 20.47
N ALA A 93 14.76 -0.02 19.97
CA ALA A 93 14.82 0.38 18.56
C ALA A 93 13.59 0.02 17.72
N LYS A 94 12.44 0.64 17.98
CA LYS A 94 11.45 0.81 16.90
C LYS A 94 12.15 1.57 15.78
N THR A 95 12.30 0.95 14.61
CA THR A 95 12.74 1.64 13.40
C THR A 95 11.85 2.87 13.26
N LYS A 96 12.43 4.07 13.43
CA LYS A 96 11.66 5.32 13.38
C LYS A 96 11.33 5.60 11.92
N VAL A 97 10.30 4.92 11.43
CA VAL A 97 9.76 5.11 10.09
C VAL A 97 9.06 6.46 10.04
N ARG A 98 9.58 7.37 9.24
CA ARG A 98 8.92 8.62 8.86
C ARG A 98 8.28 8.45 7.48
N LYS A 99 7.24 9.24 7.18
CA LYS A 99 6.73 9.40 5.81
C LYS A 99 7.90 9.69 4.86
N GLY A 100 7.97 8.99 3.74
CA GLY A 100 9.04 9.16 2.75
C GLY A 100 10.41 8.65 3.19
N SER A 101 10.48 7.73 4.17
CA SER A 101 11.78 7.16 4.58
C SER A 101 12.41 6.36 3.43
N ASP A 102 13.73 6.50 3.32
CA ASP A 102 14.56 5.73 2.40
C ASP A 102 15.04 4.45 3.09
N PHE A 103 14.61 3.30 2.55
CA PHE A 103 14.98 1.96 2.97
C PHE A 103 15.49 1.14 1.79
N ILE A 104 16.05 1.80 0.76
CA ILE A 104 16.57 1.11 -0.41
C ILE A 104 17.64 0.10 0.03
N GLY A 105 17.43 -1.19 -0.30
CA GLY A 105 18.33 -2.29 0.08
C GLY A 105 18.41 -2.58 1.59
N ALA A 106 17.54 -1.99 2.41
CA ALA A 106 17.61 -2.17 3.86
C ALA A 106 17.28 -3.62 4.28
N ASN A 107 17.96 -4.12 5.30
CA ASN A 107 17.59 -5.36 5.97
C ASN A 107 16.58 -5.06 7.09
N LEU A 108 15.32 -5.36 6.82
CA LEU A 108 14.17 -5.22 7.70
C LEU A 108 13.54 -6.59 8.02
N ARG A 109 14.32 -7.67 7.87
CA ARG A 109 13.85 -9.04 8.13
C ARG A 109 13.36 -9.18 9.57
N GLY A 110 12.13 -9.67 9.75
CA GLY A 110 11.51 -9.85 11.05
C GLY A 110 11.22 -8.55 11.80
N ALA A 111 11.28 -7.39 11.14
CA ALA A 111 11.03 -6.11 11.77
C ALA A 111 9.56 -5.99 12.23
N ASP A 112 9.35 -5.42 13.42
CA ASP A 112 8.04 -5.00 13.88
C ASP A 112 7.73 -3.60 13.32
N LEU A 113 6.96 -3.57 12.23
CA LEU A 113 6.49 -2.38 11.55
C LEU A 113 4.98 -2.16 11.77
N ARG A 114 4.38 -2.80 12.76
CA ARG A 114 2.94 -2.69 13.04
C ARG A 114 2.52 -1.25 13.26
N GLY A 115 1.47 -0.83 12.56
CA GLY A 115 0.97 0.53 12.68
C GLY A 115 1.91 1.60 12.14
N ALA A 116 2.96 1.24 11.38
CA ALA A 116 3.88 2.21 10.82
C ALA A 116 3.24 3.05 9.71
N ASN A 117 3.62 4.32 9.65
CA ASN A 117 3.32 5.21 8.54
C ASN A 117 4.39 5.06 7.45
N LEU A 118 4.13 4.22 6.45
CA LEU A 118 5.04 3.94 5.33
C LEU A 118 4.65 4.70 4.06
N ARG A 119 3.83 5.75 4.18
CA ARG A 119 3.44 6.58 3.04
C ARG A 119 4.68 7.09 2.29
N GLY A 120 4.76 6.82 1.00
CA GLY A 120 5.85 7.24 0.13
C GLY A 120 7.21 6.63 0.48
N ALA A 121 7.29 5.62 1.34
CA ALA A 121 8.56 5.00 1.70
C ALA A 121 9.21 4.31 0.49
N LEU A 122 10.52 4.46 0.34
CA LEU A 122 11.29 3.79 -0.70
C LEU A 122 11.82 2.47 -0.14
N LEU A 123 11.14 1.37 -0.41
CA LEU A 123 11.48 0.02 0.07
C LEU A 123 12.14 -0.82 -1.03
N ILE A 124 12.67 -0.17 -2.07
CA ILE A 124 13.22 -0.81 -3.27
C ILE A 124 14.33 -1.79 -2.86
N ALA A 125 14.24 -3.04 -3.33
CA ALA A 125 15.21 -4.11 -3.03
C ALA A 125 15.44 -4.37 -1.52
N SER A 126 14.56 -3.92 -0.63
CA SER A 126 14.65 -4.20 0.81
C SER A 126 14.33 -5.66 1.13
N ASP A 127 14.93 -6.17 2.21
CA ASP A 127 14.60 -7.47 2.78
C ASP A 127 13.57 -7.29 3.90
N LEU A 128 12.30 -7.56 3.60
CA LEU A 128 11.15 -7.49 4.52
C LEU A 128 10.67 -8.88 4.91
N ARG A 129 11.49 -9.92 4.73
CA ARG A 129 11.08 -11.29 5.04
C ARG A 129 10.62 -11.40 6.48
N ASP A 130 9.55 -12.15 6.71
CA ASP A 130 9.00 -12.39 8.06
C ASP A 130 8.63 -11.10 8.84
N ALA A 131 8.57 -9.93 8.19
CA ALA A 131 8.26 -8.67 8.86
C ALA A 131 6.78 -8.58 9.27
N ASP A 132 6.51 -7.97 10.42
CA ASP A 132 5.15 -7.70 10.89
C ASP A 132 4.73 -6.31 10.42
N MET A 133 3.98 -6.24 9.33
CA MET A 133 3.52 -5.01 8.69
C MET A 133 2.01 -4.80 8.86
N ARG A 134 1.40 -5.43 9.86
CA ARG A 134 -0.03 -5.32 10.11
C ARG A 134 -0.42 -3.88 10.39
N VAL A 135 -1.56 -3.46 9.82
CA VAL A 135 -2.13 -2.13 10.05
C VAL A 135 -1.18 -0.99 9.63
N THR A 136 -0.33 -1.21 8.63
CA THR A 136 0.51 -0.16 8.03
C THR A 136 -0.27 0.70 7.03
N ASP A 137 0.14 1.95 6.86
CA ASP A 137 -0.33 2.80 5.75
C ASP A 137 0.70 2.78 4.63
N LEU A 138 0.27 2.33 3.44
CA LEU A 138 1.15 2.03 2.30
C LEU A 138 0.93 2.92 1.08
N ILE A 139 0.21 4.06 1.20
CA ILE A 139 0.03 4.97 0.06
C ILE A 139 1.37 5.37 -0.53
N GLY A 140 1.58 5.06 -1.80
CA GLY A 140 2.77 5.43 -2.55
C GLY A 140 4.07 4.78 -2.07
N ALA A 141 4.02 3.77 -1.21
CA ALA A 141 5.21 2.99 -0.86
C ALA A 141 5.73 2.25 -2.11
N ASP A 142 7.04 2.32 -2.34
CA ASP A 142 7.69 1.69 -3.50
C ASP A 142 8.34 0.37 -3.10
N PHE A 143 7.72 -0.74 -3.52
CA PHE A 143 8.16 -2.10 -3.21
C PHE A 143 8.91 -2.79 -4.35
N ARG A 144 9.36 -2.06 -5.38
CA ARG A 144 10.07 -2.67 -6.51
C ARG A 144 11.24 -3.54 -6.00
N ASP A 145 11.22 -4.81 -6.37
CA ASP A 145 12.22 -5.82 -5.95
C ASP A 145 12.35 -6.08 -4.43
N ALA A 146 11.49 -5.49 -3.59
CA ALA A 146 11.45 -5.80 -2.16
C ALA A 146 11.05 -7.27 -1.94
N ASN A 147 11.59 -7.90 -0.90
CA ASN A 147 11.26 -9.28 -0.55
C ASN A 147 10.32 -9.34 0.66
N LEU A 148 9.04 -9.62 0.40
CA LEU A 148 7.97 -9.74 1.39
C LEU A 148 7.70 -11.20 1.83
N SER A 149 8.52 -12.17 1.45
CA SER A 149 8.32 -13.59 1.80
C SER A 149 8.05 -13.79 3.30
N GLY A 150 6.93 -14.43 3.64
CA GLY A 150 6.49 -14.65 5.02
C GLY A 150 6.04 -13.39 5.80
N ALA A 151 6.03 -12.20 5.19
CA ALA A 151 5.59 -10.98 5.86
C ALA A 151 4.07 -10.99 6.13
N ASP A 152 3.65 -10.32 7.20
CA ASP A 152 2.24 -10.19 7.57
C ASP A 152 1.75 -8.76 7.30
N LEU A 153 1.02 -8.56 6.20
CA LEU A 153 0.40 -7.29 5.83
C LEU A 153 -1.10 -7.25 6.20
N THR A 154 -1.57 -8.13 7.08
CA THR A 154 -2.99 -8.18 7.48
C THR A 154 -3.45 -6.83 8.04
N GLY A 155 -4.53 -6.29 7.47
CA GLY A 155 -5.11 -5.01 7.88
C GLY A 155 -4.27 -3.79 7.50
N SER A 156 -3.18 -3.94 6.73
CA SER A 156 -2.58 -2.78 6.06
C SER A 156 -3.60 -2.13 5.14
N ILE A 157 -3.49 -0.82 4.99
CA ILE A 157 -4.43 0.00 4.24
C ILE A 157 -3.73 0.68 3.08
N PHE A 158 -4.49 0.90 2.02
CA PHE A 158 -4.08 1.59 0.81
C PHE A 158 -2.91 0.92 0.09
N LEU A 159 -2.87 -0.42 0.18
CA LEU A 159 -1.98 -1.27 -0.58
C LEU A 159 -2.66 -1.68 -1.88
N THR A 160 -2.00 -1.44 -3.01
CA THR A 160 -2.53 -1.77 -4.33
C THR A 160 -1.98 -3.10 -4.84
N GLN A 161 -2.73 -3.76 -5.72
CA GLN A 161 -2.24 -4.96 -6.42
C GLN A 161 -0.97 -4.65 -7.23
N ALA A 162 -0.84 -3.44 -7.79
CA ALA A 162 0.36 -3.04 -8.53
C ALA A 162 1.61 -3.02 -7.63
N GLN A 163 1.50 -2.50 -6.41
CA GLN A 163 2.58 -2.54 -5.42
C GLN A 163 2.98 -3.98 -5.08
N VAL A 164 2.00 -4.85 -4.81
CA VAL A 164 2.24 -6.28 -4.55
C VAL A 164 2.91 -6.98 -5.74
N ASN A 165 2.42 -6.72 -6.96
CA ASN A 165 2.97 -7.32 -8.18
C ASN A 165 4.43 -6.91 -8.43
N SER A 166 4.83 -5.71 -8.01
CA SER A 166 6.19 -5.20 -8.15
C SER A 166 7.21 -5.80 -7.17
N ALA A 167 6.72 -6.47 -6.13
CA ALA A 167 7.52 -7.09 -5.09
C ALA A 167 7.71 -8.60 -5.32
N LYS A 168 8.60 -9.17 -4.52
CA LYS A 168 8.77 -10.61 -4.35
C LYS A 168 8.04 -11.04 -3.08
N GLY A 169 7.55 -12.26 -3.06
CA GLY A 169 6.90 -12.88 -1.92
C GLY A 169 6.63 -14.35 -2.21
N ASP A 170 5.83 -14.98 -1.36
CA ASP A 170 5.49 -16.40 -1.41
C ASP A 170 4.07 -16.66 -0.90
N ILE A 171 3.66 -17.93 -0.87
CA ILE A 171 2.35 -18.37 -0.38
C ILE A 171 2.15 -18.13 1.12
N HIS A 172 3.21 -17.82 1.86
CA HIS A 172 3.17 -17.55 3.30
C HIS A 172 3.01 -16.07 3.60
N THR A 173 3.18 -15.20 2.59
CA THR A 173 2.97 -13.77 2.71
C THR A 173 1.47 -13.48 2.88
N LYS A 174 1.09 -12.82 3.96
CA LYS A 174 -0.32 -12.52 4.25
C LYS A 174 -0.71 -11.16 3.71
N LEU A 175 -1.62 -11.15 2.75
CA LEU A 175 -2.16 -9.93 2.15
C LEU A 175 -3.54 -9.57 2.74
N PRO A 176 -3.96 -8.29 2.68
CA PRO A 176 -5.36 -7.92 2.84
C PRO A 176 -6.29 -8.74 1.92
N PRO A 177 -7.52 -9.07 2.34
CA PRO A 177 -8.42 -9.96 1.61
C PRO A 177 -8.88 -9.43 0.24
N THR A 178 -8.70 -8.13 -0.01
CA THR A 178 -9.01 -7.46 -1.29
C THR A 178 -7.93 -7.68 -2.35
N LEU A 179 -6.77 -8.24 -1.97
CA LEU A 179 -5.62 -8.47 -2.85
C LEU A 179 -5.39 -9.96 -3.08
N SER A 180 -4.87 -10.27 -4.26
CA SER A 180 -4.54 -11.63 -4.66
C SER A 180 -3.03 -11.86 -4.59
N ILE A 181 -2.63 -13.07 -4.20
CA ILE A 181 -1.23 -13.51 -4.30
C ILE A 181 -0.86 -13.59 -5.78
N PRO A 182 0.21 -12.91 -6.24
CA PRO A 182 0.66 -12.98 -7.63
C PRO A 182 1.16 -14.36 -8.04
N ASP A 183 0.91 -14.77 -9.29
CA ASP A 183 1.37 -16.06 -9.83
C ASP A 183 2.88 -16.30 -9.69
N HIS A 184 3.69 -15.24 -9.80
CA HIS A 184 5.14 -15.34 -9.69
C HIS A 184 5.62 -15.61 -8.26
N TRP A 185 4.79 -15.36 -7.25
CA TRP A 185 5.10 -15.72 -5.85
C TRP A 185 4.94 -17.22 -5.61
N ILE A 186 3.95 -17.84 -6.27
CA ILE A 186 3.70 -19.28 -6.17
C ILE A 186 4.81 -20.08 -6.85
N LYS A 187 5.25 -19.66 -8.05
CA LYS A 187 6.26 -20.39 -8.84
C LYS A 187 7.64 -20.40 -8.17
N ASN A 188 8.00 -19.32 -7.49
CA ASN A 188 9.28 -19.22 -6.79
C ASN A 188 9.36 -20.18 -5.59
N ASP A 189 8.23 -20.44 -4.93
CA ASP A 189 8.19 -21.35 -3.78
C ASP A 189 8.33 -22.82 -4.21
N SER A 190 7.68 -23.21 -5.31
CA SER A 190 7.84 -24.54 -5.93
C SER A 190 9.29 -24.84 -6.34
N GLN A 191 10.07 -23.82 -6.75
CA GLN A 191 11.49 -23.99 -7.05
C GLN A 191 12.36 -24.08 -5.78
N ASN A 192 12.02 -23.38 -4.71
CA ASN A 192 12.73 -23.49 -3.43
C ASN A 192 12.48 -24.85 -2.74
N LEU A 193 11.26 -25.39 -2.83
CA LEU A 193 10.91 -26.72 -2.31
C LEU A 193 11.65 -27.85 -3.05
N SER A 194 11.89 -27.70 -4.35
CA SER A 194 12.66 -28.70 -5.14
C SER A 194 14.17 -28.66 -4.90
N HIS A 195 14.73 -27.56 -4.40
CA HIS A 195 16.15 -27.47 -4.02
C HIS A 195 16.44 -27.97 -2.61
N ASN A 196 15.49 -27.91 -1.68
CA ASN A 196 15.67 -28.40 -0.30
C ASN A 196 15.36 -29.90 -0.09
N GLY A 197 14.85 -30.60 -1.12
CA GLY A 197 14.59 -32.06 -1.07
C GLY A 197 15.81 -32.95 -1.38
N GLY A 198 16.98 -32.35 -1.63
CA GLY A 198 18.16 -33.04 -2.16
C GLY A 198 19.33 -33.18 -1.18
N SER A 199 19.10 -33.51 0.09
CA SER A 199 20.19 -33.98 0.96
C SER A 199 19.71 -34.90 2.08
N SER A 200 19.48 -36.15 1.73
CA SER A 200 19.73 -37.25 2.66
C SER A 200 20.35 -38.40 1.87
N ARG A 201 21.69 -38.48 1.91
CA ARG A 201 22.43 -39.72 1.66
C ARG A 201 22.57 -40.42 2.99
N PHE A 202 21.98 -41.60 3.12
CA PHE A 202 22.65 -42.86 3.47
C PHE A 202 21.77 -44.00 2.95
#